data_AF-A0A3S0KLN8-F1
#
_entry.id   AF-A0A3S0KLN8-F1
#
_cell.length_a   1.000
_cell.length_b   1.000
_cell.length_c   1.000
_cell.angle_alpha   90.00
_cell.angle_beta   90.00
_cell.angle_gamma   90.00
#
_symmetry.space_group_name_H-M   'P 1'
#
loop_
_entity.id
_entity.type
_entity.pdbx_description
1 polymer ?
#
loop_
_entity_poly.entity_id
_entity_poly.type
_entity_poly.pdbx_seq_one_letter_code
_entity_poly.pdbx_strand_id
1 'polypeptide(L)'
;MLPPPLSGPMTPEHWLNIATHGLARAAAARVRAEYLAHLEDALDAGESASDVLREWGDPHRANRELSLAHLTAREARYLPAGYAPSWAGLGKALGEDAAVLAVWVYRAVQDTVQGELSAAVFGLLGLSLCAIVLRWLALSRRAFSPQARALLHWLLSPVSLALLLIVGLLTWEGGWSGVAEEIGRGEWPMLLALSYALYHFSRLLTALSAARKAEAQAA
;
A
#
# COMPACT_ATOMS: atom_id res chain seq x y z
N MET A 1 -33.18 -13.59 29.27
CA MET A 1 -33.76 -13.03 28.02
C MET A 1 -32.69 -13.10 26.95
N LEU A 2 -32.83 -14.00 25.98
CA LEU A 2 -31.98 -13.98 24.78
C LEU A 2 -32.44 -12.81 23.90
N PRO A 3 -31.53 -12.06 23.25
CA PRO A 3 -31.94 -11.03 22.30
C PRO A 3 -32.72 -11.70 21.15
N PRO A 4 -33.72 -11.01 20.58
CA PRO A 4 -34.46 -11.54 19.43
C PRO A 4 -33.49 -11.80 18.27
N PRO A 5 -33.72 -12.84 17.45
CA PRO A 5 -32.92 -13.06 16.25
C PRO A 5 -33.09 -11.83 15.33
N LEU A 6 -31.96 -11.27 14.86
CA LEU A 6 -31.90 -10.14 13.93
C LEU A 6 -32.37 -10.52 12.50
N SER A 7 -33.35 -11.41 12.39
CA SER A 7 -33.76 -12.04 11.14
C SER A 7 -35.06 -11.40 10.62
N GLY A 8 -34.99 -10.10 10.31
CA GLY A 8 -35.96 -9.53 9.36
C GLY A 8 -35.71 -10.10 7.96
N PRO A 9 -36.69 -10.07 7.04
CA PRO A 9 -36.46 -10.44 5.66
C PRO A 9 -35.31 -9.61 5.07
N MET A 10 -34.40 -10.28 4.36
CA MET A 10 -33.27 -9.63 3.70
C MET A 10 -33.78 -8.58 2.72
N THR A 11 -33.35 -7.33 2.85
CA THR A 11 -33.66 -6.27 1.89
C THR A 11 -32.51 -6.07 0.92
N PRO A 12 -32.76 -5.56 -0.31
CA PRO A 12 -31.68 -5.22 -1.24
C PRO A 12 -30.65 -4.25 -0.66
N GLU A 13 -31.11 -3.26 0.12
CA GLU A 13 -30.22 -2.31 0.80
C GLU A 13 -29.33 -2.98 1.84
N HIS A 14 -29.89 -3.88 2.66
CA HIS A 14 -29.12 -4.61 3.66
C HIS A 14 -28.11 -5.55 3.00
N TRP A 15 -28.52 -6.22 1.91
CA TRP A 15 -27.65 -7.10 1.12
C TRP A 15 -26.47 -6.33 0.55
N LEU A 16 -26.73 -5.20 -0.12
CA LEU A 16 -25.69 -4.37 -0.70
C LEU A 16 -24.76 -3.77 0.35
N ASN A 17 -25.26 -3.45 1.55
CA ASN A 17 -24.42 -2.97 2.62
C ASN A 17 -23.38 -4.01 3.06
N ILE A 18 -23.78 -5.29 3.16
CA ILE A 18 -22.88 -6.40 3.49
C ILE A 18 -21.95 -6.71 2.31
N ALA A 19 -22.50 -6.84 1.10
CA ALA A 19 -21.75 -7.18 -0.11
C ALA A 19 -20.67 -6.15 -0.44
N THR A 20 -20.91 -4.86 -0.19
CA THR A 20 -19.95 -3.78 -0.46
C THR A 20 -19.11 -3.36 0.74
N HIS A 21 -19.22 -4.07 1.86
CA HIS A 21 -18.47 -3.74 3.07
C HIS A 21 -16.95 -3.80 2.83
N GLY A 22 -16.22 -2.80 3.31
CA GLY A 22 -14.76 -2.75 3.18
C GLY A 22 -14.22 -2.33 1.80
N LEU A 23 -15.08 -2.21 0.78
CA LEU A 23 -14.70 -1.62 -0.52
C LEU A 23 -14.33 -0.14 -0.36
N ALA A 24 -13.47 0.37 -1.24
CA ALA A 24 -13.20 1.80 -1.32
C ALA A 24 -14.49 2.54 -1.68
N ARG A 25 -14.71 3.74 -1.12
CA ARG A 25 -15.99 4.48 -1.25
C ARG A 25 -16.49 4.60 -2.69
N ALA A 26 -15.60 4.93 -3.64
CA ALA A 26 -15.95 5.04 -5.05
C ALA A 26 -16.33 3.69 -5.68
N ALA A 27 -15.61 2.62 -5.33
CA ALA A 27 -15.93 1.26 -5.79
C ALA A 27 -17.26 0.78 -5.23
N ALA A 28 -17.49 0.96 -3.92
CA ALA A 28 -18.75 0.63 -3.27
C ALA A 28 -19.94 1.36 -3.90
N ALA A 29 -19.79 2.67 -4.20
CA ALA A 29 -20.83 3.45 -4.84
C ALA A 29 -21.16 2.94 -6.25
N ARG A 30 -20.14 2.60 -7.05
CA ARG A 30 -20.33 2.03 -8.39
C ARG A 30 -21.03 0.68 -8.37
N VAL A 31 -20.56 -0.24 -7.53
CA VAL A 31 -21.18 -1.58 -7.39
C VAL A 31 -22.62 -1.45 -6.92
N ARG A 32 -22.90 -0.57 -5.95
CA ARG A 32 -24.28 -0.31 -5.51
C ARG A 32 -25.15 0.21 -6.65
N ALA A 33 -24.64 1.16 -7.45
CA ALA A 33 -25.40 1.69 -8.58
C ALA A 33 -25.68 0.61 -9.63
N GLU A 34 -24.72 -0.25 -9.94
CA GLU A 34 -24.87 -1.37 -10.89
C GLU A 34 -25.92 -2.38 -10.41
N TYR A 35 -25.83 -2.83 -9.16
CA TYR A 35 -26.81 -3.75 -8.60
C TYR A 35 -28.20 -3.13 -8.46
N LEU A 36 -28.30 -1.84 -8.12
CA LEU A 36 -29.59 -1.15 -8.04
C LEU A 36 -30.20 -0.96 -9.44
N ALA A 37 -29.40 -0.69 -10.47
CA ALA A 37 -29.88 -0.66 -11.85
C ALA A 37 -30.39 -2.03 -12.30
N HIS A 38 -29.65 -3.11 -12.02
CA HIS A 38 -30.11 -4.47 -12.30
C HIS A 38 -31.40 -4.83 -11.53
N LEU A 39 -31.54 -4.37 -10.30
CA LEU A 39 -32.78 -4.53 -9.54
C LEU A 39 -33.94 -3.77 -10.20
N GLU A 40 -33.73 -2.53 -10.62
CA GLU A 40 -34.73 -1.71 -11.31
C GLU A 40 -35.19 -2.38 -12.61
N ASP A 41 -34.25 -2.83 -13.45
CA ASP A 41 -34.53 -3.55 -14.69
C ASP A 41 -35.34 -4.83 -14.45
N ALA A 42 -35.02 -5.61 -13.41
CA ALA A 42 -35.73 -6.83 -13.06
C ALA A 42 -37.14 -6.55 -12.53
N LEU A 43 -37.30 -5.50 -11.72
CA LEU A 43 -38.62 -5.06 -11.24
C LEU A 43 -39.50 -4.58 -12.41
N ASP A 44 -38.94 -3.85 -13.37
CA ASP A 44 -39.63 -3.41 -14.59
C ASP A 44 -40.02 -4.59 -15.49
N ALA A 45 -39.24 -5.67 -15.48
CA ALA A 45 -39.57 -6.94 -16.14
C ALA A 45 -40.64 -7.77 -15.38
N GLY A 46 -41.08 -7.31 -14.21
CA GLY A 46 -42.12 -7.95 -13.39
C GLY A 46 -41.60 -9.00 -12.42
N GLU A 47 -40.28 -9.10 -12.20
CA GLU A 47 -39.70 -9.97 -11.17
C GLU A 47 -39.93 -9.38 -9.76
N SER A 48 -39.98 -10.23 -8.75
CA SER A 48 -40.06 -9.76 -7.37
C SER A 48 -38.66 -9.47 -6.81
N ALA A 49 -38.53 -8.45 -5.94
CA ALA A 49 -37.27 -8.18 -5.24
C ALA A 49 -36.74 -9.39 -4.45
N SER A 50 -37.62 -10.31 -4.03
CA SER A 50 -37.24 -11.53 -3.33
C SER A 50 -36.61 -12.60 -4.24
N ASP A 51 -36.98 -12.62 -5.53
CA ASP A 51 -36.39 -13.51 -6.53
C ASP A 51 -35.01 -13.00 -6.94
N VAL A 52 -34.89 -11.69 -7.19
CA VAL A 52 -33.60 -11.03 -7.48
C VAL A 52 -32.59 -11.24 -6.34
N LEU A 53 -33.01 -11.08 -5.09
CA LEU A 53 -32.16 -11.36 -3.93
C LEU A 53 -31.72 -12.82 -3.83
N ARG A 54 -32.56 -13.76 -4.26
CA ARG A 54 -32.24 -15.19 -4.29
C ARG A 54 -31.17 -15.48 -5.35
N GLU A 55 -31.26 -14.81 -6.49
CA GLU A 55 -30.25 -14.88 -7.55
C GLU A 55 -28.91 -14.30 -7.10
N TRP A 56 -28.90 -13.13 -6.45
CA TRP A 56 -27.69 -12.52 -5.89
C TRP A 56 -27.02 -13.40 -4.82
N GLY A 57 -27.80 -14.24 -4.13
CA GLY A 57 -27.29 -15.27 -3.22
C GLY A 57 -26.73 -14.71 -1.91
N ASP A 58 -25.67 -15.33 -1.39
CA ASP A 58 -25.06 -14.94 -0.10
C ASP A 58 -24.25 -13.62 -0.23
N PRO A 59 -24.63 -12.54 0.49
CA PRO A 59 -23.91 -11.27 0.43
C PRO A 59 -22.46 -11.36 0.95
N HIS A 60 -22.15 -12.30 1.85
CA HIS A 60 -20.78 -12.47 2.33
C HIS A 60 -19.88 -13.11 1.27
N ARG A 61 -20.44 -14.03 0.47
CA ARG A 61 -19.75 -14.58 -0.69
C ARG A 61 -19.53 -13.52 -1.75
N ALA A 62 -20.57 -12.75 -2.09
CA ALA A 62 -20.46 -11.63 -3.00
C ALA A 62 -19.40 -10.62 -2.52
N ASN A 63 -19.34 -10.32 -1.21
CA ASN A 63 -18.31 -9.43 -0.65
C ASN A 63 -16.88 -9.94 -0.89
N ARG A 64 -16.63 -11.25 -0.71
CA ARG A 64 -15.32 -11.83 -0.97
C ARG A 64 -14.93 -11.68 -2.45
N GLU A 65 -15.85 -11.97 -3.35
CA GLU A 65 -15.62 -11.88 -4.80
C GLU A 65 -15.42 -10.43 -5.24
N LEU A 66 -16.27 -9.51 -4.78
CA LEU A 66 -16.15 -8.06 -5.03
C LEU A 66 -14.85 -7.49 -4.46
N SER A 67 -14.40 -7.95 -3.30
CA SER A 67 -13.12 -7.51 -2.70
C SER A 67 -11.90 -7.99 -3.48
N LEU A 68 -12.01 -9.10 -4.23
CA LEU A 68 -10.96 -9.56 -5.13
C LEU A 68 -10.93 -8.72 -6.42
N ALA A 69 -12.10 -8.37 -6.95
CA ALA A 69 -12.22 -7.61 -8.21
C ALA A 69 -12.00 -6.11 -8.05
N HIS A 70 -12.44 -5.51 -6.94
CA HIS A 70 -12.45 -4.07 -6.74
C HIS A 70 -11.46 -3.61 -5.68
N LEU A 71 -11.12 -2.33 -5.74
CA LEU A 71 -10.25 -1.69 -4.76
C LEU A 71 -10.94 -1.64 -3.38
N THR A 72 -10.29 -2.21 -2.38
CA THR A 72 -10.72 -2.13 -0.98
C THR A 72 -10.19 -0.87 -0.28
N ALA A 73 -10.84 -0.45 0.81
CA ALA A 73 -10.38 0.68 1.62
C ALA A 73 -8.99 0.41 2.24
N ARG A 74 -8.66 -0.86 2.52
CA ARG A 74 -7.33 -1.27 3.00
C ARG A 74 -6.29 -1.12 1.89
N GLU A 75 -6.54 -1.65 0.70
CA GLU A 75 -5.64 -1.55 -0.45
C GLU A 75 -5.39 -0.09 -0.87
N ALA A 76 -6.43 0.75 -0.83
CA ALA A 76 -6.32 2.17 -1.16
C ALA A 76 -5.28 2.92 -0.30
N ARG A 77 -5.01 2.45 0.94
CA ARG A 77 -3.97 3.04 1.82
C ARG A 77 -2.55 2.78 1.33
N TYR A 78 -2.35 1.78 0.46
CA TYR A 78 -1.03 1.46 -0.11
C TYR A 78 -0.74 2.24 -1.39
N LEU A 79 -1.74 2.93 -1.95
CA LEU A 79 -1.53 3.79 -3.09
C LEU A 79 -0.82 5.08 -2.63
N PRO A 80 0.31 5.46 -3.26
CA PRO A 80 1.02 6.67 -2.89
C PRO A 80 0.16 7.89 -3.22
N ALA A 81 -0.26 8.62 -2.18
CA ALA A 81 -0.82 9.94 -2.35
C ALA A 81 0.24 10.80 -3.07
N GLY A 82 -0.10 11.37 -4.23
CA GLY A 82 0.82 12.28 -4.91
C GLY A 82 1.19 13.47 -4.03
N TYR A 83 2.28 14.15 -4.37
CA TYR A 83 2.66 15.38 -3.69
C TYR A 83 2.20 16.59 -4.50
N ALA A 84 1.92 17.70 -3.81
CA ALA A 84 1.80 18.98 -4.49
C ALA A 84 3.18 19.43 -4.99
N PRO A 85 3.29 20.06 -6.19
CA PRO A 85 4.53 20.66 -6.68
C PRO A 85 4.80 22.00 -5.95
N SER A 86 4.90 21.95 -4.63
CA SER A 86 5.09 23.11 -3.76
C SER A 86 5.97 22.74 -2.57
N TRP A 87 6.47 23.75 -1.85
CA TRP A 87 7.21 23.57 -0.60
C TRP A 87 6.44 22.76 0.45
N ALA A 88 5.12 22.92 0.53
CA ALA A 88 4.28 22.11 1.42
C ALA A 88 4.29 20.63 1.03
N GLY A 89 4.31 20.32 -0.27
CA GLY A 89 4.44 18.96 -0.78
C GLY A 89 5.81 18.34 -0.48
N LEU A 90 6.88 19.13 -0.60
CA LEU A 90 8.22 18.68 -0.20
C LEU A 90 8.32 18.45 1.32
N GLY A 91 7.75 19.35 2.11
CA GLY A 91 7.67 19.20 3.57
C GLY A 91 6.93 17.92 3.98
N LYS A 92 5.86 17.55 3.28
CA LYS A 92 5.18 16.26 3.48
C LYS A 92 6.10 15.08 3.14
N ALA A 93 6.81 15.12 2.01
CA ALA A 93 7.73 14.04 1.62
C ALA A 93 8.87 13.87 2.64
N LEU A 94 9.44 14.96 3.14
CA LEU A 94 10.44 14.95 4.22
C LEU A 94 9.84 14.41 5.54
N GLY A 95 8.62 14.82 5.87
CA GLY A 95 7.91 14.39 7.08
C GLY A 95 7.64 12.88 7.11
N GLU A 96 7.32 12.27 5.96
CA GLU A 96 7.13 10.81 5.84
C GLU A 96 8.38 10.01 6.20
N ASP A 97 9.57 10.59 5.99
CA ASP A 97 10.87 9.94 6.23
C ASP A 97 11.66 10.58 7.39
N ALA A 98 11.01 11.44 8.20
CA ALA A 98 11.67 12.23 9.24
C ALA A 98 12.40 11.36 10.27
N ALA A 99 11.87 10.18 10.60
CA ALA A 99 12.50 9.27 11.53
C ALA A 99 13.86 8.76 11.01
N VAL A 100 13.94 8.39 9.73
CA VAL A 100 15.18 7.92 9.10
C VAL A 100 16.19 9.07 9.03
N LEU A 101 15.74 10.26 8.63
CA LEU A 101 16.58 11.45 8.61
C LEU A 101 17.12 11.80 10.01
N ALA A 102 16.28 11.70 11.04
CA ALA A 102 16.68 11.98 12.42
C ALA A 102 17.77 11.02 12.91
N VAL A 103 17.70 9.73 12.55
CA VAL A 103 18.75 8.74 12.87
C VAL A 103 20.08 9.14 12.24
N TRP A 104 20.08 9.50 10.95
CA TRP A 104 21.30 9.92 10.26
C TRP A 104 21.88 11.22 10.80
N VAL A 105 21.03 12.22 11.07
CA VAL A 105 21.45 13.48 11.68
C VAL A 105 22.03 13.25 13.07
N TYR A 106 21.36 12.44 13.90
CA TYR A 106 21.86 12.09 15.23
C TYR A 106 23.24 11.42 15.15
N ARG A 107 23.42 10.44 14.25
CA ARG A 107 24.71 9.77 14.06
C ARG A 107 25.79 10.74 13.58
N ALA A 108 25.49 11.60 12.61
CA ALA A 108 26.43 12.60 12.11
C ALA A 108 26.86 13.59 13.21
N VAL A 109 25.95 13.98 14.11
CA VAL A 109 26.26 14.83 15.26
C VAL A 109 27.18 14.09 16.25
N GLN A 110 26.90 12.83 16.57
CA GLN A 110 27.76 12.02 17.46
C GLN A 110 29.19 11.90 16.89
N ASP A 111 29.29 11.59 15.60
CA ASP A 111 30.56 11.49 14.87
C ASP A 111 31.35 12.80 14.94
N THR A 112 30.67 13.93 14.75
CA THR A 112 31.28 15.27 14.83
C THR A 112 31.77 15.58 16.25
N VAL A 113 31.00 15.23 17.28
CA VAL A 113 31.37 15.42 18.69
C VAL A 113 32.58 14.57 19.08
N GLN A 114 32.71 13.38 18.49
CA GLN A 114 33.85 12.48 18.69
C GLN A 114 35.07 12.85 17.83
N GLY A 115 34.94 13.80 16.90
CA GLY A 115 36.00 14.16 15.94
C GLY A 115 36.18 13.14 14.81
N GLU A 116 35.27 12.18 14.68
CA GLU A 116 35.29 11.07 13.72
C GLU A 116 34.35 11.36 12.56
N LEU A 117 34.64 12.37 11.74
CA LEU A 117 33.80 12.72 10.60
C LEU A 117 33.72 11.55 9.59
N SER A 118 32.63 10.79 9.64
CA SER A 118 32.40 9.67 8.74
C SER A 118 31.81 10.12 7.41
N ALA A 119 32.62 10.10 6.36
CA ALA A 119 32.16 10.36 4.99
C ALA A 119 30.99 9.45 4.58
N ALA A 120 30.95 8.22 5.12
CA ALA A 120 29.86 7.28 4.88
C ALA A 120 28.53 7.78 5.45
N VAL A 121 28.52 8.31 6.69
CA VAL A 121 27.30 8.83 7.32
C VAL A 121 26.75 10.04 6.57
N PHE A 122 27.61 10.98 6.19
CA PHE A 122 27.20 12.12 5.36
C PHE A 122 26.72 11.68 3.97
N GLY A 123 27.37 10.68 3.36
CA GLY A 123 26.95 10.08 2.10
C GLY A 123 25.55 9.48 2.19
N LEU A 124 25.25 8.71 3.25
CA LEU A 124 23.93 8.11 3.48
C LEU A 124 22.85 9.15 3.74
N LEU A 125 23.16 10.21 4.50
CA LEU A 125 22.25 11.34 4.71
C LEU A 125 21.95 12.05 3.38
N GLY A 126 22.98 12.36 2.59
CA GLY A 126 22.84 13.01 1.29
C GLY A 126 22.04 12.15 0.29
N LEU A 127 22.31 10.84 0.24
CA LEU A 127 21.56 9.90 -0.59
C LEU A 127 20.09 9.84 -0.18
N SER A 128 19.81 9.80 1.13
CA SER A 128 18.43 9.79 1.66
C SER A 128 17.68 11.07 1.26
N LEU A 129 18.31 12.24 1.42
CA LEU A 129 17.71 13.51 1.01
C LEU A 129 17.48 13.57 -0.51
N CYS A 130 18.45 13.13 -1.30
CA CYS A 130 18.32 13.05 -2.75
C CYS A 130 17.14 12.16 -3.16
N ALA A 131 17.01 10.98 -2.55
CA ALA A 131 15.92 10.06 -2.80
C ALA A 131 14.55 10.68 -2.48
N ILE A 132 14.43 11.37 -1.34
CA ILE A 132 13.19 12.06 -0.95
C ILE A 132 12.82 13.16 -1.95
N VAL A 133 13.81 13.98 -2.37
CA VAL A 133 13.59 15.04 -3.36
C VAL A 133 13.19 14.45 -4.71
N LEU A 134 13.88 13.40 -5.18
CA LEU A 134 13.53 12.71 -6.41
C LEU A 134 12.13 12.09 -6.34
N ARG A 135 11.76 11.50 -5.20
CA ARG A 135 10.43 10.94 -4.97
C ARG A 135 9.36 12.02 -5.01
N TRP A 136 9.61 13.16 -4.39
CA TRP A 136 8.74 14.34 -4.45
C TRP A 136 8.57 14.85 -5.88
N LEU A 137 9.67 15.04 -6.61
CA LEU A 137 9.64 15.49 -8.02
C LEU A 137 8.91 14.50 -8.93
N ALA A 138 9.14 13.20 -8.75
CA ALA A 138 8.49 12.16 -9.54
C ALA A 138 6.98 12.09 -9.27
N LEU A 139 6.57 12.08 -8.00
CA LEU A 139 5.17 11.90 -7.61
C LEU A 139 4.35 13.19 -7.58
N SER A 140 4.99 14.35 -7.79
CA SER A 140 4.29 15.61 -8.06
C SER A 140 3.86 15.76 -9.52
N ARG A 141 4.45 14.98 -10.44
CA ARG A 141 4.06 14.94 -11.85
C ARG A 141 2.94 13.92 -12.06
N ARG A 142 1.88 14.33 -12.77
CA ARG A 142 0.76 13.45 -13.15
C ARG A 142 1.07 12.50 -14.31
N ALA A 143 2.27 12.56 -14.88
CA ALA A 143 2.64 11.83 -16.10
C ALA A 143 2.80 10.31 -15.90
N PHE A 144 2.93 9.83 -14.66
CA PHE A 144 3.17 8.43 -14.37
C PHE A 144 1.88 7.67 -14.11
N SER A 145 1.77 6.45 -14.64
CA SER A 145 0.71 5.52 -14.30
C SER A 145 0.69 5.22 -12.80
N PRO A 146 -0.47 4.91 -12.20
CA PRO A 146 -0.57 4.46 -10.81
C PRO A 146 0.45 3.38 -10.44
N GLN A 147 0.71 2.40 -11.33
CA GLN A 147 1.71 1.36 -11.10
C GLN A 147 3.14 1.93 -11.04
N ALA A 148 3.52 2.79 -12.00
CA ALA A 148 4.83 3.43 -12.02
C ALA A 148 5.04 4.30 -10.76
N ARG A 149 3.99 4.96 -10.29
CA ARG A 149 4.03 5.75 -9.04
C ARG A 149 4.25 4.88 -7.82
N ALA A 150 3.60 3.72 -7.74
CA ALA A 150 3.82 2.76 -6.65
C ALA A 150 5.28 2.26 -6.64
N LEU A 151 5.82 1.91 -7.81
CA LEU A 151 7.23 1.50 -7.95
C LEU A 151 8.19 2.61 -7.52
N LEU A 152 8.01 3.82 -8.05
CA LEU A 152 8.90 4.95 -7.73
C LEU A 152 8.81 5.35 -6.26
N HIS A 153 7.61 5.35 -5.67
CA HIS A 153 7.43 5.62 -4.24
C HIS A 153 8.18 4.60 -3.38
N TRP A 154 8.06 3.31 -3.73
CA TRP A 154 8.73 2.24 -3.02
C TRP A 154 10.24 2.31 -3.21
N LEU A 155 10.73 2.39 -4.45
CA LEU A 155 12.15 2.37 -4.78
C LEU A 155 12.91 3.55 -4.16
N LEU A 156 12.31 4.74 -4.18
CA LEU A 156 12.91 5.97 -3.65
C LEU A 156 12.62 6.16 -2.15
N SER A 157 12.02 5.19 -1.47
CA SER A 157 11.95 5.23 -0.01
C SER A 157 13.35 4.98 0.58
N PRO A 158 13.78 5.74 1.60
CA PRO A 158 15.06 5.52 2.27
C PRO A 158 15.25 4.08 2.76
N VAL A 159 14.16 3.44 3.17
CA VAL A 159 14.14 2.02 3.56
C VAL A 159 14.52 1.10 2.41
N SER A 160 13.92 1.26 1.23
CA SER A 160 14.29 0.44 0.06
C SER A 160 15.73 0.62 -0.32
N LEU A 161 16.23 1.86 -0.30
CA LEU A 161 17.62 2.15 -0.62
C LEU A 161 18.58 1.50 0.40
N ALA A 162 18.26 1.56 1.69
CA ALA A 162 19.04 0.88 2.73
C ALA A 162 19.07 -0.64 2.50
N LEU A 163 17.92 -1.25 2.22
CA LEU A 163 17.85 -2.69 1.92
C LEU A 163 18.66 -3.06 0.67
N LEU A 164 18.56 -2.28 -0.40
CA LEU A 164 19.33 -2.49 -1.63
C LEU A 164 20.84 -2.34 -1.39
N LEU A 165 21.25 -1.36 -0.57
CA LEU A 165 22.65 -1.19 -0.18
C LEU A 165 23.16 -2.36 0.66
N ILE A 166 22.39 -2.82 1.66
CA ILE A 166 22.77 -3.97 2.49
C ILE A 166 22.95 -5.21 1.62
N VAL A 167 21.99 -5.51 0.74
CA VAL A 167 22.09 -6.64 -0.19
C VAL A 167 23.27 -6.46 -1.15
N GLY A 168 23.47 -5.26 -1.68
CA GLY A 168 24.60 -4.94 -2.56
C GLY A 168 25.95 -5.17 -1.90
N LEU A 169 26.12 -4.73 -0.65
CA LEU A 169 27.35 -4.92 0.12
C LEU A 169 27.60 -6.41 0.43
N LEU A 170 26.59 -7.12 0.94
CA LEU A 170 26.72 -8.54 1.28
C LEU A 170 27.06 -9.39 0.05
N THR A 171 26.42 -9.09 -1.09
CA THR A 171 26.70 -9.80 -2.35
C THR A 171 28.04 -9.43 -2.96
N TRP A 172 28.53 -8.21 -2.74
CA TRP A 172 29.86 -7.79 -3.21
C TRP A 172 31.00 -8.50 -2.46
N GLU A 173 30.88 -8.65 -1.14
CA GLU A 173 31.94 -9.23 -0.30
C GLU A 173 32.02 -10.76 -0.37
N GLY A 174 30.87 -11.45 -0.42
CA GLY A 174 30.81 -12.92 -0.28
C GLY A 174 29.91 -13.64 -1.30
N GLY A 175 29.36 -12.91 -2.27
CA GLY A 175 28.34 -13.44 -3.18
C GLY A 175 27.07 -13.88 -2.45
N TRP A 176 26.21 -14.63 -3.14
CA TRP A 176 25.00 -15.21 -2.54
C TRP A 176 25.30 -16.24 -1.44
N SER A 177 26.48 -16.86 -1.48
CA SER A 177 26.97 -17.78 -0.44
C SER A 177 27.18 -17.08 0.90
N GLY A 178 27.77 -15.88 0.92
CA GLY A 178 27.99 -15.13 2.15
C GLY A 178 26.68 -14.71 2.82
N VAL A 179 25.68 -14.31 2.03
CA VAL A 179 24.33 -14.01 2.53
C VAL A 179 23.70 -15.25 3.18
N ALA A 180 23.81 -16.42 2.53
CA ALA A 180 23.25 -17.66 3.05
C ALA A 180 23.93 -18.11 4.35
N GLU A 181 25.25 -17.93 4.45
CA GLU A 181 26.01 -18.23 5.66
C GLU A 181 25.59 -17.34 6.83
N GLU A 182 25.46 -16.02 6.60
CA GLU A 182 25.06 -15.06 7.63
C GLU A 182 23.63 -15.30 8.13
N ILE A 183 22.71 -15.67 7.24
CA ILE A 183 21.36 -16.12 7.60
C ILE A 183 21.42 -17.44 8.38
N GLY A 184 22.28 -18.38 7.94
CA GLY A 184 22.47 -19.69 8.57
C GLY A 184 23.04 -19.62 9.99
N ARG A 185 23.78 -18.57 10.32
CA ARG A 185 24.24 -18.28 11.69
C ARG A 185 23.10 -17.94 12.65
N GLY A 186 21.90 -17.62 12.12
CA GLY A 186 20.70 -17.44 12.93
C GLY A 186 20.75 -16.20 13.83
N GLU A 187 21.56 -15.21 13.50
CA GLU A 187 21.65 -13.99 14.29
C GLU A 187 20.35 -13.18 14.21
N TRP A 188 19.78 -12.85 15.37
CA TRP A 188 18.52 -12.12 15.48
C TRP A 188 18.43 -10.86 14.60
N PRO A 189 19.47 -10.02 14.47
CA PRO A 189 19.42 -8.84 13.62
C PRO A 189 19.19 -9.17 12.13
N MET A 190 19.82 -10.24 11.62
CA MET A 190 19.68 -10.66 10.23
C MET A 190 18.26 -11.22 9.96
N LEU A 191 17.72 -12.00 10.90
CA LEU A 191 16.35 -12.51 10.80
C LEU A 191 15.31 -11.38 10.83
N LEU A 192 15.53 -10.35 11.66
CA LEU A 192 14.69 -9.16 11.71
C LEU A 192 14.79 -8.35 10.41
N ALA A 193 15.99 -8.16 9.87
CA ALA A 193 16.21 -7.47 8.61
C ALA A 193 15.53 -8.18 7.44
N LEU A 194 15.65 -9.51 7.36
CA LEU A 194 14.98 -10.32 6.33
C LEU A 194 13.46 -10.27 6.47
N SER A 195 12.94 -10.43 7.69
CA SER A 195 11.50 -10.35 7.96
C SER A 195 10.94 -8.99 7.56
N TYR A 196 11.67 -7.92 7.87
CA TYR A 196 11.29 -6.56 7.50
C TYR A 196 11.40 -6.34 5.98
N ALA A 197 12.42 -6.89 5.31
CA ALA A 197 12.56 -6.82 3.86
C ALA A 197 11.39 -7.52 3.14
N LEU A 198 10.99 -8.70 3.60
CA LEU A 198 9.82 -9.43 3.09
C LEU A 198 8.53 -8.65 3.33
N TYR A 199 8.35 -8.09 4.53
CA TYR A 199 7.23 -7.22 4.84
C TYR A 199 7.20 -6.01 3.89
N HIS A 200 8.32 -5.31 3.72
CA HIS A 200 8.42 -4.13 2.86
C HIS A 200 8.18 -4.45 1.39
N PHE A 201 8.66 -5.60 0.91
CA PHE A 201 8.37 -6.09 -0.44
C PHE A 201 6.89 -6.46 -0.61
N SER A 202 6.26 -7.07 0.39
CA SER A 202 4.82 -7.37 0.36
C SER A 202 3.95 -6.10 0.23
N ARG A 203 4.41 -4.97 0.78
CA ARG A 203 3.76 -3.66 0.60
C ARG A 203 3.81 -3.20 -0.84
N LEU A 204 4.92 -3.44 -1.56
CA LEU A 204 5.01 -3.14 -2.98
C LEU A 204 4.00 -3.96 -3.78
N LEU A 205 3.96 -5.29 -3.56
CA LEU A 205 3.02 -6.17 -4.26
C LEU A 205 1.56 -5.74 -4.03
N THR A 206 1.25 -5.35 -2.78
CA THR A 206 -0.07 -4.82 -2.42
C THR A 206 -0.37 -3.51 -3.15
N ALA A 207 0.59 -2.57 -3.18
CA ALA A 207 0.45 -1.29 -3.89
C ALA A 207 0.28 -1.47 -5.40
N LEU A 208 1.00 -2.42 -6.02
CA LEU A 208 0.85 -2.74 -7.44
C LEU A 208 -0.50 -3.38 -7.74
N SER A 209 -0.96 -4.30 -6.89
CA SER A 209 -2.29 -4.89 -7.03
C SER A 209 -3.38 -3.83 -6.91
N ALA A 210 -3.28 -2.94 -5.91
CA ALA A 210 -4.16 -1.80 -5.73
C ALA A 210 -4.14 -0.85 -6.94
N ALA A 211 -2.96 -0.58 -7.51
CA ALA A 211 -2.80 0.29 -8.66
C ALA A 211 -3.49 -0.27 -9.90
N ARG A 212 -3.34 -1.58 -10.18
CA ARG A 212 -4.05 -2.27 -11.27
C ARG A 212 -5.57 -2.17 -11.11
N LYS A 213 -6.08 -2.41 -9.90
CA LYS A 213 -7.51 -2.29 -9.60
C LYS A 213 -8.00 -0.86 -9.82
N ALA A 214 -7.24 0.14 -9.39
CA ALA A 214 -7.58 1.54 -9.56
C ALA A 214 -7.59 1.96 -11.05
N GLU A 215 -6.63 1.48 -11.84
CA GLU A 215 -6.57 1.72 -13.29
C GLU A 215 -7.74 1.06 -14.02
N ALA A 216 -8.06 -0.20 -13.71
CA ALA A 216 -9.20 -0.92 -14.28
C ALA A 216 -10.55 -0.25 -13.97
N GLN A 217 -10.62 0.50 -12.86
CA GLN A 217 -11.80 1.29 -12.49
C GLN A 217 -11.81 2.69 -13.12
N ALA A 218 -10.68 3.20 -13.62
CA ALA A 218 -10.62 4.52 -14.26
C ALA A 218 -10.82 4.48 -15.79
N ALA A 219 -10.64 3.30 -16.39
CA ALA A 219 -10.99 3.00 -17.78
C ALA A 219 -12.50 2.81 -17.94
#